data_AF-A0A8T3C2Q2-F1
#
_entry.id   AF-A0A8T3C2Q2-F1
#
_cell.length_a   1.000
_cell.length_b   1.000
_cell.length_c   1.000
_cell.angle_alpha   90.00
_cell.angle_beta   90.00
_cell.angle_gamma   90.00
#
_symmetry.space_group_name_H-M   'P 1'
#
loop_
_entity.id
_entity.type
_entity.pdbx_description
1 polymer ?
#
loop_
_entity_poly.entity_id
_entity_poly.type
_entity_poly.pdbx_seq_one_letter_code
_entity_poly.pdbx_strand_id
1 'polypeptide(L)'
;MDPTIWRKVAAISGVAALGLGTYGAHVFKPKNLAYKDVWNTASLYHLVHTAALLSAPLTKHPNIFGGLLTTGIIAFSGTCYTVAYLEDRKYSTLAPFGGFAFIGAWASLLF
;
A
#
# COMPACT_ATOMS: atom_id res chain seq x y z
N MET A 1 17.79 7.74 10.36
CA MET A 1 17.88 7.68 8.90
C MET A 1 17.64 9.06 8.33
N ASP A 2 18.32 9.41 7.24
CA ASP A 2 18.07 10.66 6.53
C ASP A 2 16.61 10.70 6.05
N PRO A 3 15.78 11.68 6.47
CA PRO A 3 14.39 11.80 6.05
C PRO A 3 14.20 11.79 4.53
N THR A 4 15.20 12.20 3.74
CA THR A 4 15.12 12.17 2.28
C THR A 4 14.98 10.77 1.69
N ILE A 5 15.34 9.72 2.43
CA ILE A 5 15.17 8.32 1.99
C ILE A 5 13.71 8.00 1.64
N TRP A 6 12.77 8.59 2.38
CA TRP A 6 11.34 8.37 2.17
C TRP A 6 10.85 8.89 0.82
N ARG A 7 11.49 9.91 0.24
CA ARG A 7 11.18 10.36 -1.13
C ARG A 7 11.51 9.27 -2.15
N LYS A 8 12.64 8.58 -1.97
CA LYS A 8 13.04 7.46 -2.86
C LYS A 8 12.08 6.28 -2.72
N VAL A 9 11.72 5.93 -1.49
CA VAL A 9 10.73 4.86 -1.23
C VAL A 9 9.38 5.22 -1.84
N ALA A 10 8.90 6.45 -1.65
CA ALA A 10 7.66 6.93 -2.25
C ALA A 10 7.71 6.92 -3.78
N ALA A 11 8.84 7.30 -4.39
CA ALA A 11 9.00 7.26 -5.85
C ALA A 11 8.90 5.83 -6.39
N ILE A 12 9.60 4.87 -5.78
CA ILE A 12 9.52 3.45 -6.15
C ILE A 12 8.10 2.92 -5.96
N SER A 13 7.48 3.23 -4.81
CA SER A 13 6.11 2.84 -4.53
C SER A 13 5.12 3.45 -5.52
N GLY A 14 5.36 4.68 -5.99
CA GLY A 14 4.51 5.37 -6.97
C GLY A 14 4.55 4.72 -8.34
N VAL A 15 5.74 4.36 -8.80
CA VAL A 15 5.92 3.57 -10.03
C VAL A 15 5.14 2.25 -9.91
N ALA A 16 5.28 1.55 -8.79
CA ALA A 16 4.58 0.29 -8.56
C ALA A 16 3.05 0.46 -8.48
N ALA A 17 2.55 1.46 -7.75
CA ALA A 17 1.13 1.73 -7.56
C ALA A 17 0.45 2.06 -8.89
N LEU A 18 1.07 2.88 -9.73
CA LEU A 18 0.55 3.20 -11.06
C LEU A 18 0.62 2.00 -12.00
N GLY A 19 1.74 1.25 -11.99
CA GLY A 19 1.89 0.03 -12.80
C GLY A 19 0.84 -1.04 -12.47
N LEU A 20 0.65 -1.34 -11.19
CA LEU A 20 -0.34 -2.31 -10.72
C LEU A 20 -1.78 -1.80 -10.89
N GLY A 21 -2.01 -0.50 -10.69
CA GLY A 21 -3.32 0.13 -10.91
C GLY A 21 -3.75 0.07 -12.38
N THR A 22 -2.86 0.44 -13.30
CA THR A 22 -3.12 0.36 -14.75
C THR A 22 -3.27 -1.07 -15.23
N TYR A 23 -2.45 -2.01 -14.73
CA TYR A 23 -2.63 -3.43 -14.98
C TYR A 23 -4.01 -3.90 -14.52
N GLY A 24 -4.44 -3.53 -13.31
CA GLY A 24 -5.76 -3.82 -12.76
C GLY A 24 -6.92 -3.32 -13.61
N ALA A 25 -6.81 -2.10 -14.11
CA ALA A 25 -7.85 -1.44 -14.88
C ALA A 25 -8.01 -2.03 -16.29
N HIS A 26 -6.89 -2.33 -16.97
CA HIS A 26 -6.90 -2.64 -18.40
C HIS A 26 -6.63 -4.10 -18.74
N VAL A 27 -5.77 -4.78 -17.97
CA VAL A 27 -5.24 -6.11 -18.30
C VAL A 27 -5.85 -7.19 -17.42
N PHE A 28 -6.02 -6.91 -16.12
CA PHE A 28 -6.47 -7.89 -15.15
C PHE A 28 -7.93 -8.30 -15.36
N LYS A 29 -8.13 -9.59 -15.64
CA LYS A 29 -9.44 -10.21 -15.89
C LYS A 29 -9.53 -11.53 -15.10
N PRO A 30 -9.93 -11.47 -13.82
CA PRO A 30 -10.09 -12.68 -13.02
C PRO A 30 -11.27 -13.52 -13.51
N LYS A 31 -11.25 -14.82 -13.23
CA LYS A 31 -12.36 -15.75 -13.48
C LYS A 31 -13.56 -15.37 -12.62
N ASN A 32 -13.32 -15.07 -11.34
CA ASN A 32 -14.33 -14.52 -10.45
C ASN A 32 -14.18 -13.00 -10.32
N LEU A 33 -15.19 -12.28 -10.79
CA LEU A 33 -15.21 -10.81 -10.83
C LEU A 33 -15.06 -10.16 -9.44
N ALA A 34 -15.40 -10.86 -8.34
CA ALA A 34 -15.19 -10.35 -6.98
C ALA A 34 -13.70 -10.04 -6.68
N TYR A 35 -12.76 -10.71 -7.34
CA TYR A 35 -11.33 -10.43 -7.17
C TYR A 35 -10.88 -9.16 -7.90
N LYS A 36 -11.67 -8.65 -8.84
CA LYS A 36 -11.44 -7.33 -9.44
C LYS A 36 -11.62 -6.23 -8.40
N ASP A 37 -12.61 -6.36 -7.53
CA ASP A 37 -12.83 -5.42 -6.42
C ASP A 37 -11.72 -5.49 -5.37
N VAL A 38 -11.18 -6.69 -5.12
CA VAL A 38 -10.00 -6.87 -4.25
C VAL A 38 -8.78 -6.17 -4.85
N TRP A 39 -8.54 -6.30 -6.16
CA TRP A 39 -7.45 -5.60 -6.85
C TRP A 39 -7.62 -4.08 -6.82
N ASN A 40 -8.85 -3.60 -7.04
CA ASN A 40 -9.18 -2.17 -6.97
C ASN A 40 -8.95 -1.62 -5.55
N THR A 41 -9.33 -2.37 -4.52
CA THR A 41 -9.07 -2.03 -3.11
C THR A 41 -7.57 -1.96 -2.84
N ALA A 42 -6.80 -2.96 -3.29
CA ALA A 42 -5.35 -2.96 -3.15
C ALA A 42 -4.72 -1.71 -3.77
N SER A 43 -5.15 -1.37 -4.98
CA SER A 43 -4.65 -0.22 -5.76
C SER A 43 -5.01 1.12 -5.14
N LEU A 44 -6.24 1.28 -4.66
CA LEU A 44 -6.66 2.49 -3.96
C LEU A 44 -5.79 2.72 -2.72
N TYR A 45 -5.64 1.72 -1.86
CA TYR A 45 -4.84 1.85 -0.65
C TYR A 45 -3.36 2.04 -0.96
N HIS A 46 -2.82 1.36 -1.97
CA HIS A 46 -1.42 1.52 -2.37
C HIS A 46 -1.16 2.95 -2.85
N LEU A 47 -1.99 3.48 -3.73
CA LEU A 47 -1.81 4.82 -4.30
C LEU A 47 -1.98 5.93 -3.25
N VAL A 48 -3.04 5.87 -2.43
CA VAL A 48 -3.31 6.87 -1.38
C VAL A 48 -2.18 6.93 -0.38
N HIS A 49 -1.71 5.78 0.12
CA HIS A 49 -0.64 5.75 1.12
C HIS A 49 0.74 6.03 0.51
N THR A 50 0.93 5.78 -0.78
CA THR A 50 2.12 6.25 -1.50
C THR A 50 2.16 7.78 -1.61
N ALA A 51 1.03 8.42 -1.93
CA ALA A 51 0.93 9.87 -1.95
C ALA A 51 1.19 10.47 -0.56
N ALA A 52 0.65 9.86 0.50
CA ALA A 52 0.95 10.23 1.87
C ALA A 52 2.44 10.02 2.20
N LEU A 53 3.09 8.96 1.73
CA LEU A 53 4.50 8.67 2.00
C LEU A 53 5.45 9.77 1.50
N LEU A 54 5.09 10.50 0.44
CA LEU A 54 5.86 11.66 -0.03
C LEU A 54 5.98 12.76 1.03
N SER A 55 4.99 12.90 1.92
CA SER A 55 5.02 13.90 2.99
C SER A 55 5.83 13.47 4.20
N ALA A 56 6.26 12.20 4.28
CA ALA A 56 6.98 11.67 5.44
C ALA A 56 8.17 12.53 5.90
N PRO A 57 9.05 13.06 5.03
CA PRO A 57 10.16 13.91 5.46
C PRO A 57 9.75 15.21 6.15
N LEU A 58 8.50 15.65 5.98
CA LEU A 58 7.95 16.88 6.55
C LEU A 58 7.30 16.66 7.93
N THR A 59 7.14 15.39 8.33
CA THR A 59 6.51 15.04 9.61
C THR A 59 7.52 15.15 10.76
N LYS A 60 7.02 15.27 12.00
CA LYS A 60 7.86 15.31 13.20
C LYS A 60 8.70 14.03 13.40
N HIS A 61 8.10 12.88 13.06
CA HIS A 61 8.72 11.55 13.19
C HIS A 61 8.74 10.81 11.84
N PRO A 62 9.58 11.25 10.88
CA PRO A 62 9.55 10.78 9.49
C PRO A 62 9.76 9.27 9.36
N ASN A 63 10.61 8.68 10.20
CA ASN A 63 10.92 7.26 10.15
C ASN A 63 9.79 6.38 10.69
N ILE A 64 9.02 6.88 11.66
CA ILE A 64 7.86 6.16 12.21
C ILE A 64 6.73 6.20 11.17
N PHE A 65 6.37 7.41 10.72
CA PHE A 65 5.31 7.60 9.73
C PHE A 65 5.61 6.85 8.41
N GLY A 66 6.80 7.08 7.84
CA GLY A 66 7.19 6.46 6.59
C GLY A 66 7.35 4.94 6.69
N GLY A 67 7.88 4.44 7.80
CA GLY A 67 8.05 3.01 8.05
C GLY A 67 6.71 2.28 8.16
N LEU A 68 5.77 2.86 8.91
CA LEU A 68 4.43 2.30 9.08
C LEU A 68 3.62 2.34 7.78
N LEU A 69 3.68 3.43 7.01
CA LEU A 69 3.05 3.50 5.69
C LEU A 69 3.61 2.45 4.72
N THR A 70 4.94 2.32 4.66
CA THR A 70 5.61 1.34 3.78
C THR A 70 5.24 -0.08 4.18
N THR A 71 5.25 -0.37 5.48
CA THR A 71 4.82 -1.67 6.02
C THR A 71 3.36 -1.96 5.67
N GLY A 72 2.47 -0.97 5.83
CA GLY A 72 1.07 -1.08 5.45
C GLY A 72 0.90 -1.35 3.96
N ILE A 73 1.62 -0.65 3.07
CA ILE A 73 1.55 -0.88 1.62
C ILE A 73 1.93 -2.33 1.28
N ILE A 74 3.05 -2.82 1.82
CA ILE A 74 3.54 -4.16 1.52
C ILE A 74 2.57 -5.22 2.09
N ALA A 75 2.20 -5.10 3.37
CA ALA A 75 1.42 -6.12 4.06
C ALA A 75 -0.07 -6.09 3.70
N PHE A 76 -0.68 -4.92 3.49
CA PHE A 76 -2.09 -4.79 3.10
C PHE A 76 -2.25 -4.88 1.58
N SER A 77 -1.72 -3.91 0.84
CA SER A 77 -1.93 -3.86 -0.61
C SER A 77 -1.26 -5.02 -1.33
N GLY A 78 -0.02 -5.36 -0.96
CA GLY A 78 0.68 -6.53 -1.52
C GLY A 78 -0.11 -7.83 -1.34
N THR A 79 -0.67 -8.05 -0.14
CA THR A 79 -1.52 -9.22 0.14
C THR A 79 -2.83 -9.19 -0.65
N CYS A 80 -3.49 -8.05 -0.76
CA CYS A 80 -4.71 -7.96 -1.57
C CYS A 80 -4.43 -8.20 -3.05
N TYR A 81 -3.29 -7.74 -3.58
CA TYR A 81 -2.86 -8.06 -4.94
C TYR A 81 -2.62 -9.56 -5.13
N THR A 82 -1.94 -10.24 -4.19
CA THR A 82 -1.72 -11.69 -4.30
C THR A 82 -3.02 -12.48 -4.18
N VAL A 83 -3.92 -12.12 -3.26
CA VAL A 83 -5.25 -12.71 -3.13
C VAL A 83 -6.07 -12.53 -4.41
N ALA A 84 -6.03 -11.33 -5.00
CA ALA A 84 -6.74 -11.07 -6.25
C ALA A 84 -6.15 -11.86 -7.42
N TYR A 85 -4.81 -11.89 -7.54
CA TYR A 85 -4.12 -12.59 -8.62
C TYR A 85 -4.30 -14.10 -8.58
N LEU A 86 -4.20 -14.70 -7.39
CA LEU A 86 -4.35 -16.15 -7.18
C LEU A 86 -5.81 -16.58 -7.07
N GLU A 87 -6.74 -15.62 -6.95
CA GLU A 87 -8.16 -15.86 -6.69
C GLU A 87 -8.40 -16.76 -5.46
N ASP A 88 -7.56 -16.61 -4.42
CA ASP A 88 -7.60 -17.39 -3.19
C ASP A 88 -7.40 -16.51 -1.95
N ARG A 89 -8.42 -16.51 -1.08
CA ARG A 89 -8.43 -15.72 0.17
C ARG A 89 -7.55 -16.30 1.27
N LYS A 90 -7.00 -17.51 1.14
CA LYS A 90 -6.09 -18.09 2.14
C LYS A 90 -4.84 -17.23 2.37
N TYR A 91 -4.43 -16.47 1.38
CA TYR A 91 -3.28 -15.57 1.47
C TYR A 91 -3.58 -14.26 2.23
N SER A 92 -4.83 -14.01 2.65
CA SER A 92 -5.24 -12.73 3.26
C SER A 92 -4.71 -12.48 4.69
N THR A 93 -4.01 -13.43 5.31
CA THR A 93 -3.60 -13.37 6.72
C THR A 93 -2.77 -12.15 7.09
N LEU A 94 -1.97 -11.62 6.16
CA LEU A 94 -1.12 -10.45 6.41
C LEU A 94 -1.86 -9.11 6.27
N ALA A 95 -3.02 -9.08 5.60
CA ALA A 95 -3.73 -7.84 5.32
C ALA A 95 -4.17 -7.09 6.60
N PRO A 96 -4.74 -7.73 7.64
CA PRO A 96 -5.13 -7.03 8.87
C PRO A 96 -3.95 -6.30 9.55
N PHE A 97 -2.77 -6.91 9.58
CA PHE A 97 -1.57 -6.30 10.15
C PHE A 97 -1.14 -5.06 9.35
N GLY A 98 -1.23 -5.11 8.03
CA GLY A 98 -1.00 -3.93 7.19
C GLY A 98 -2.01 -2.81 7.43
N GLY A 99 -3.29 -3.17 7.66
CA GLY A 99 -4.33 -2.21 8.06
C GLY A 99 -4.01 -1.51 9.39
N PHE A 100 -3.57 -2.26 10.40
CA PHE A 100 -3.12 -1.69 11.67
C PHE A 100 -1.87 -0.82 11.50
N ALA A 101 -0.94 -1.18 10.61
CA ALA A 101 0.20 -0.34 10.29
C ALA A 101 -0.22 1.00 9.67
N PHE A 102 -1.21 1.02 8.78
CA PHE A 102 -1.77 2.27 8.27
C PHE A 102 -2.41 3.12 9.37
N ILE A 103 -3.23 2.51 10.24
CA ILE A 103 -3.83 3.21 11.38
C ILE A 103 -2.74 3.82 12.27
N GLY A 104 -1.70 3.04 12.61
CA GLY A 104 -0.56 3.49 13.40
C GLY A 104 0.21 4.62 12.73
N ALA A 105 0.38 4.57 11.40
CA ALA A 105 1.02 5.64 10.64
C ALA A 105 0.25 6.96 10.83
N TRP A 106 -1.05 6.97 10.57
CA TRP A 106 -1.86 8.17 10.75
C TRP A 106 -1.92 8.64 12.20
N ALA A 107 -2.05 7.72 13.16
CA ALA A 107 -2.03 8.04 14.58
C ALA A 107 -0.69 8.65 15.02
N SER A 108 0.44 8.25 14.42
CA SER A 108 1.76 8.80 14.74
C SER A 108 1.89 10.30 14.42
N LEU A 109 1.01 10.86 13.57
CA LEU A 109 0.97 12.30 13.28
C LEU A 109 0.36 13.13 14.41
N LEU A 110 -0.30 12.51 15.39
CA LEU A 110 -0.88 13.21 16.54
C LEU A 110 0.19 13.70 17.55
N PHE A 111 1.42 13.22 17.43
CA PHE A 111 2.49 13.44 18.41
C PHE A 111 3.77 13.94 17.78
#